data_AF-E4WU11-F1
#
_entry.id   AF-E4WU11-F1
#
_cell.length_a   1.000
_cell.length_b   1.000
_cell.length_c   1.000
_cell.angle_alpha   90.00
_cell.angle_beta   90.00
_cell.angle_gamma   90.00
#
_symmetry.space_group_name_H-M   'P 1'
#
loop_
_entity.id
_entity.type
_entity.pdbx_description
1 polymer ?
#
loop_
_entity_poly.entity_id
_entity_poly.type
_entity_poly.pdbx_seq_one_letter_code
_entity_poly.pdbx_strand_id
1 'polypeptide(L)'
;MARSRSSIQRTNRMPQGHYIGQLARAAWFAYLSPDDVDELLSCVRESRTPDPTRFPDARDAALMDFIKIIRTPPIYVHSPVEDTDCYLVETFDNELWILWRGTQATTEDGFSLRDLYNDLRFRLTRCDFLPGNRLRLHAGFLGKYLTMRPIIIKGTGLFTDI
;
A
#
# COMPACT_ATOMS: atom_id res chain seq x y z
N MET A 1 -8.95 43.18 -12.03
CA MET A 1 -10.03 42.17 -11.90
C MET A 1 -9.40 40.82 -11.58
N ALA A 2 -9.39 40.44 -10.30
CA ALA A 2 -8.82 39.18 -9.84
C ALA A 2 -9.87 38.07 -9.95
N ARG A 3 -9.59 37.04 -10.75
CA ARG A 3 -10.42 35.83 -10.81
C ARG A 3 -10.23 35.06 -9.50
N SER A 4 -11.28 35.02 -8.69
CA SER A 4 -11.40 34.14 -7.53
C SER A 4 -11.21 32.69 -8.01
N ARG A 5 -10.09 32.08 -7.64
CA ARG A 5 -9.90 30.63 -7.77
C ARG A 5 -10.79 29.99 -6.71
N SER A 6 -11.94 29.44 -7.13
CA SER A 6 -12.72 28.57 -6.28
C SER A 6 -11.85 27.37 -5.90
N SER A 7 -11.37 27.37 -4.66
CA SER A 7 -10.77 26.19 -4.06
C SER A 7 -11.88 25.15 -3.94
N ILE A 8 -11.96 24.25 -4.91
CA ILE A 8 -12.73 23.02 -4.75
C ILE A 8 -11.98 22.23 -3.69
N GLN A 9 -12.33 22.46 -2.42
CA GLN A 9 -12.08 21.48 -1.37
C GLN A 9 -12.86 20.23 -1.77
N ARG A 10 -12.17 19.29 -2.42
CA ARG A 10 -12.66 17.93 -2.59
C ARG A 10 -12.60 17.30 -1.20
N THR A 11 -13.64 17.54 -0.41
CA THR A 11 -13.88 16.83 0.83
C THR A 11 -13.94 15.35 0.51
N ASN A 12 -13.13 14.56 1.20
CA ASN A 12 -13.07 13.11 1.12
C ASN A 12 -14.50 12.53 1.13
N ARG A 13 -15.00 12.07 -0.02
CA ARG A 13 -16.44 11.74 -0.21
C ARG A 13 -16.85 10.42 0.41
N MET A 14 -15.91 9.66 0.97
CA MET A 14 -16.21 8.39 1.60
C MET A 14 -16.55 8.58 3.07
N PRO A 15 -17.73 8.12 3.55
CA PRO A 15 -18.05 8.14 4.97
C PRO A 15 -16.95 7.38 5.74
N GLN A 16 -16.46 7.93 6.85
CA GLN A 16 -15.29 7.42 7.58
C GLN A 16 -15.36 5.92 7.93
N GLY A 17 -16.57 5.36 8.10
CA GLY A 17 -16.77 3.92 8.32
C GLY A 17 -16.38 3.03 7.14
N HIS A 18 -16.53 3.50 5.90
CA HIS A 18 -16.09 2.79 4.69
C HIS A 18 -14.57 2.86 4.50
N TYR A 19 -13.94 3.92 4.99
CA TYR A 19 -12.51 4.15 4.86
C TYR A 19 -11.66 3.12 5.61
N ILE A 20 -12.06 2.76 6.84
CA ILE A 20 -11.37 1.70 7.62
C ILE A 20 -11.51 0.33 6.94
N GLY A 21 -12.70 0.01 6.43
CA GLY A 21 -12.94 -1.23 5.69
C GLY A 21 -12.06 -1.34 4.45
N GLN A 22 -11.93 -0.26 3.68
CA GLN A 22 -11.08 -0.23 2.49
C GLN A 22 -9.58 -0.31 2.82
N LEU A 23 -9.12 0.35 3.90
CA LEU A 23 -7.73 0.23 4.34
C LEU A 23 -7.38 -1.20 4.78
N ALA A 24 -8.30 -1.88 5.48
CA ALA A 24 -8.12 -3.28 5.86
C ALA A 24 -8.05 -4.21 4.64
N ARG A 25 -8.81 -3.90 3.57
CA ARG A 25 -8.76 -4.65 2.30
C ARG A 25 -7.50 -4.32 1.48
N ALA A 26 -7.02 -3.08 1.54
CA ALA A 26 -5.75 -2.70 0.93
C ALA A 26 -4.57 -3.44 1.56
N ALA A 27 -4.63 -3.76 2.86
CA ALA A 27 -3.64 -4.61 3.51
C ALA A 27 -3.62 -6.03 2.93
N TRP A 28 -4.79 -6.65 2.68
CA TRP A 28 -4.87 -7.96 2.01
C TRP A 28 -4.35 -7.90 0.57
N PHE A 29 -4.72 -6.84 -0.16
CA PHE A 29 -4.29 -6.63 -1.53
C PHE A 29 -2.76 -6.62 -1.68
N ALA A 30 -2.03 -6.06 -0.71
CA ALA A 30 -0.57 -6.04 -0.71
C ALA A 30 0.10 -7.43 -0.64
N TYR A 31 -0.65 -8.49 -0.34
CA TYR A 31 -0.14 -9.87 -0.28
C TYR A 31 -0.39 -10.67 -1.56
N LEU A 32 -1.09 -10.12 -2.54
CA LEU A 32 -1.29 -10.78 -3.83
C LEU A 32 -0.03 -10.74 -4.67
N SER A 33 0.17 -11.78 -5.49
CA SER A 33 1.17 -11.74 -6.54
C SER A 33 0.71 -10.83 -7.70
N PRO A 34 1.63 -10.32 -8.55
CA PRO A 34 1.25 -9.53 -9.73
C PRO A 34 0.24 -10.25 -10.64
N ASP A 35 0.46 -11.54 -10.90
CA ASP A 35 -0.41 -12.36 -11.75
C ASP A 35 -1.82 -12.54 -11.13
N ASP A 36 -1.89 -12.61 -9.80
CA ASP A 36 -3.16 -12.70 -9.07
C ASP A 36 -3.94 -11.39 -9.12
N VAL A 37 -3.24 -10.26 -9.01
CA VAL A 37 -3.82 -8.92 -9.14
C VAL A 37 -4.41 -8.74 -10.54
N ASP A 38 -3.66 -9.10 -11.59
CA ASP A 38 -4.11 -8.98 -12.97
C ASP A 38 -5.34 -9.84 -13.25
N GLU A 39 -5.37 -11.09 -12.78
CA GLU A 39 -6.54 -11.97 -12.91
C GLU A 39 -7.76 -11.38 -12.20
N LEU A 40 -7.62 -10.92 -10.96
CA LEU A 40 -8.72 -10.32 -10.19
C LEU A 40 -9.28 -9.06 -10.87
N LEU A 41 -8.40 -8.18 -11.36
CA LEU A 41 -8.82 -6.98 -12.08
C LEU A 41 -9.52 -7.33 -13.40
N SER A 42 -9.06 -8.37 -14.11
CA SER A 42 -9.71 -8.84 -15.34
C SER A 42 -11.13 -9.34 -15.06
N CYS A 43 -11.32 -10.12 -13.99
CA CYS A 43 -12.62 -10.63 -13.59
C CYS A 43 -13.60 -9.50 -13.27
N VAL A 44 -13.16 -8.46 -12.55
CA VAL A 44 -13.98 -7.29 -12.26
C VAL A 44 -14.36 -6.54 -13.54
N ARG A 45 -13.41 -6.31 -14.45
CA ARG A 45 -13.65 -5.59 -15.72
C ARG A 45 -14.61 -6.34 -16.64
N GLU A 46 -14.50 -7.66 -16.67
CA GLU A 46 -15.31 -8.53 -17.53
C GLU A 46 -16.61 -8.98 -16.84
N SER A 47 -16.90 -8.49 -15.63
CA SER A 47 -18.04 -8.92 -14.82
C SER A 47 -18.11 -10.45 -14.63
N ARG A 48 -16.95 -11.10 -14.55
CA ARG A 48 -16.81 -12.53 -14.26
C ARG A 48 -16.59 -12.74 -12.76
N THR A 49 -17.04 -13.89 -12.28
CA THR A 49 -16.72 -14.35 -10.92
C THR A 49 -15.29 -14.89 -10.91
N PRO A 50 -14.38 -14.37 -10.06
CA PRO A 50 -13.04 -14.93 -9.92
C PRO A 50 -13.09 -16.36 -9.38
N ASP A 51 -12.11 -17.18 -9.76
CA ASP A 51 -12.02 -18.57 -9.31
C ASP A 51 -11.96 -18.63 -7.77
N PRO A 52 -12.95 -19.22 -7.10
CA PRO A 52 -13.00 -19.24 -5.64
C PRO A 52 -11.95 -20.16 -5.00
N THR A 53 -11.33 -21.06 -5.76
CA THR A 53 -10.23 -21.90 -5.27
C THR A 53 -8.91 -21.14 -5.21
N ARG A 54 -8.73 -20.17 -6.11
CA ARG A 54 -7.58 -19.26 -6.15
C ARG A 54 -7.77 -18.05 -5.25
N PHE A 55 -9.00 -17.54 -5.16
CA PHE A 55 -9.36 -16.34 -4.40
C PHE A 55 -10.53 -16.60 -3.44
N PRO A 56 -10.33 -17.34 -2.34
CA PRO A 56 -11.40 -17.68 -1.41
C PRO A 56 -12.07 -16.43 -0.81
N ASP A 57 -11.29 -15.39 -0.55
CA ASP A 57 -11.75 -14.13 0.04
C ASP A 57 -12.40 -13.17 -0.96
N ALA A 58 -12.22 -13.37 -2.28
CA ALA A 58 -12.81 -12.51 -3.31
C ALA A 58 -14.34 -12.59 -3.41
N ARG A 59 -14.96 -13.50 -2.65
CA ARG A 59 -16.41 -13.56 -2.45
C ARG A 59 -16.92 -12.46 -1.53
N ASP A 60 -16.05 -11.84 -0.72
CA ASP A 60 -16.43 -10.72 0.12
C ASP A 60 -16.73 -9.48 -0.73
N ALA A 61 -17.98 -9.01 -0.67
CA ALA A 61 -18.44 -7.81 -1.36
C ALA A 61 -17.53 -6.61 -1.10
N ALA A 62 -16.96 -6.48 0.10
CA ALA A 62 -16.06 -5.40 0.45
C ALA A 62 -14.71 -5.46 -0.30
N LEU A 63 -14.19 -6.66 -0.59
CA LEU A 63 -12.97 -6.81 -1.39
C LEU A 63 -13.23 -6.46 -2.86
N MET A 64 -14.36 -6.94 -3.40
CA MET A 64 -14.77 -6.59 -4.76
C MET A 64 -15.03 -5.09 -4.91
N ASP A 65 -15.60 -4.44 -3.89
CA ASP A 65 -15.81 -2.99 -3.89
C ASP A 65 -14.49 -2.21 -3.77
N PHE A 66 -13.50 -2.73 -3.03
CA PHE A 66 -12.15 -2.17 -3.02
C PHE A 66 -11.51 -2.24 -4.41
N ILE A 67 -11.63 -3.36 -5.12
CA ILE A 67 -11.03 -3.48 -6.47
C ILE A 67 -11.67 -2.48 -7.45
N LYS A 68 -12.96 -2.18 -7.31
CA LYS A 68 -13.67 -1.21 -8.16
C LYS A 68 -13.20 0.23 -7.99
N ILE A 69 -12.59 0.61 -6.86
CA ILE A 69 -12.10 1.98 -6.69
C ILE A 69 -10.76 2.22 -7.40
N ILE A 70 -10.09 1.17 -7.86
CA ILE A 70 -8.81 1.23 -8.56
C ILE A 70 -9.03 1.72 -9.99
N ARG A 71 -8.38 2.84 -10.33
CA ARG A 71 -8.51 3.51 -11.63
C ARG A 71 -7.69 2.82 -12.72
N THR A 72 -6.44 2.52 -12.41
CA THR A 72 -5.43 2.00 -13.35
C THR A 72 -4.84 0.70 -12.80
N PRO A 73 -4.33 -0.20 -13.66
CA PRO A 73 -3.58 -1.37 -13.20
C PRO A 73 -2.49 -0.93 -12.20
N PRO A 74 -2.46 -1.50 -10.98
CA PRO A 74 -1.46 -1.17 -9.98
C PRO A 74 -0.04 -1.45 -10.45
N ILE A 75 0.90 -0.60 -10.06
CA ILE A 75 2.31 -0.78 -10.37
C ILE A 75 2.96 -1.56 -9.24
N TYR A 76 3.48 -2.75 -9.54
CA TYR A 76 4.26 -3.55 -8.61
C TYR A 76 5.72 -3.06 -8.56
N VAL A 77 6.26 -2.95 -7.35
CA VAL A 77 7.63 -2.52 -7.10
C VAL A 77 8.28 -3.45 -6.09
N HIS A 78 9.44 -4.01 -6.45
CA HIS A 78 10.23 -4.90 -5.61
C HIS A 78 11.65 -4.34 -5.38
N SER A 79 12.12 -4.38 -4.14
CA SER A 79 13.53 -4.19 -3.79
C SER A 79 14.19 -5.54 -3.51
N PRO A 80 15.14 -5.99 -4.35
CA PRO A 80 15.88 -7.22 -4.10
C PRO A 80 16.91 -7.09 -2.96
N VAL A 81 17.26 -5.85 -2.57
CA VAL A 81 18.25 -5.59 -1.51
C VAL A 81 17.65 -5.78 -0.13
N GLU A 82 16.41 -5.33 0.05
CA GLU A 82 15.72 -5.33 1.35
C GLU A 82 14.59 -6.36 1.40
N ASP A 83 14.45 -7.16 0.33
CA ASP A 83 13.36 -8.12 0.08
C ASP A 83 12.00 -7.54 0.52
N THR A 84 11.63 -6.45 -0.12
CA THR A 84 10.46 -5.66 0.25
C THR A 84 9.69 -5.25 -0.99
N ASP A 85 8.38 -5.45 -0.92
CA ASP A 85 7.44 -5.20 -2.01
C ASP A 85 6.49 -4.05 -1.66
N CYS A 86 6.08 -3.30 -2.67
CA CYS A 86 4.90 -2.47 -2.57
C CYS A 86 4.11 -2.41 -3.88
N TYR A 87 2.83 -2.08 -3.75
CA TYR A 87 1.99 -1.67 -4.88
C TYR A 87 1.73 -0.17 -4.83
N LEU A 88 1.79 0.46 -5.99
CA LEU A 88 1.28 1.82 -6.21
C LEU A 88 -0.10 1.71 -6.86
N VAL A 89 -1.11 2.23 -6.18
CA VAL A 89 -2.51 2.13 -6.60
C VAL A 89 -3.07 3.54 -6.78
N GLU A 90 -3.56 3.85 -7.97
CA GLU A 90 -4.31 5.08 -8.22
C GLU A 90 -5.82 4.81 -8.11
N THR A 91 -6.53 5.61 -7.33
CA THR A 91 -7.99 5.47 -7.17
C THR A 91 -8.76 6.43 -8.08
N PHE A 92 -10.05 6.16 -8.34
CA PHE A 92 -10.91 7.08 -9.10
C PHE A 92 -11.11 8.43 -8.43
N ASP A 93 -10.87 8.52 -7.11
CA ASP A 93 -10.88 9.78 -6.36
C ASP A 93 -9.60 10.62 -6.59
N ASN A 94 -8.67 10.15 -7.42
CA ASN A 94 -7.34 10.74 -7.68
C ASN A 94 -6.45 10.71 -6.43
N GLU A 95 -6.61 9.68 -5.60
CA GLU A 95 -5.65 9.39 -4.53
C GLU A 95 -4.60 8.40 -5.03
N LEU A 96 -3.38 8.56 -4.54
CA LEU A 96 -2.30 7.60 -4.75
C LEU A 96 -2.04 6.86 -3.45
N TRP A 97 -2.30 5.56 -3.46
CA TRP A 97 -2.10 4.68 -2.32
C TRP A 97 -0.81 3.91 -2.53
N ILE A 98 0.03 3.87 -1.50
CA ILE A 98 1.28 3.10 -1.48
C ILE A 98 1.06 1.95 -0.49
N LEU A 99 0.84 0.76 -1.02
CA LEU A 99 0.51 -0.43 -0.24
C LEU A 99 1.76 -1.25 -0.01
N TRP A 100 2.25 -1.25 1.23
CA TRP A 100 3.45 -1.98 1.61
C TRP A 100 3.08 -3.38 2.06
N ARG A 101 3.81 -4.36 1.56
CA ARG A 101 3.76 -5.71 2.08
C ARG A 101 4.68 -5.81 3.30
N GLY A 102 4.12 -6.18 4.45
CA GLY A 102 4.92 -6.66 5.58
C GLY A 102 5.35 -8.10 5.35
N THR A 103 6.30 -8.60 6.14
CA THR A 103 6.62 -10.04 6.15
C THR A 103 5.33 -10.83 6.43
N GLN A 104 5.01 -11.83 5.61
CA GLN A 104 3.87 -12.70 5.90
C GLN A 104 4.09 -13.33 7.27
N ALA A 105 3.13 -13.15 8.17
CA ALA A 105 3.04 -13.91 9.38
C ALA A 105 2.65 -15.34 9.00
N THR A 106 3.62 -16.23 8.83
CA THR A 106 3.44 -17.58 8.27
C THR A 106 2.83 -18.60 9.25
N THR A 107 2.42 -18.17 10.45
CA THR A 107 1.83 -18.99 11.50
C THR A 107 0.63 -18.28 12.14
N GLU A 108 -0.31 -19.01 12.76
CA GLU A 108 -1.37 -18.42 13.61
C GLU A 108 -0.78 -17.72 14.85
N ASP A 109 0.43 -18.10 15.27
CA ASP A 109 1.31 -17.31 16.15
C ASP A 109 1.93 -16.10 15.42
N GLY A 110 1.17 -15.57 14.47
CA GLY A 110 1.60 -14.69 13.42
C GLY A 110 2.31 -13.49 13.99
N PHE A 111 3.57 -13.32 13.59
CA PHE A 111 4.37 -12.16 13.97
C PHE A 111 4.26 -11.89 15.48
N SER A 112 4.66 -12.84 16.32
CA SER A 112 4.57 -12.59 17.75
C SER A 112 5.46 -11.39 18.09
N LEU A 113 4.92 -10.42 18.84
CA LEU A 113 5.76 -9.36 19.43
C LEU A 113 6.94 -9.95 20.21
N ARG A 114 6.84 -11.22 20.62
CA ARG A 114 7.90 -12.02 21.24
C ARG A 114 9.05 -12.31 20.28
N ASP A 115 8.79 -12.63 19.01
CA ASP A 115 9.82 -12.83 17.98
C ASP A 115 10.47 -11.50 17.61
N LEU A 116 9.69 -10.41 17.62
CA LEU A 116 10.25 -9.07 17.54
C LEU A 116 11.19 -8.87 18.74
N TYR A 117 10.72 -9.06 19.98
CA TYR A 117 11.47 -8.92 21.24
C TYR A 117 12.76 -9.77 21.30
N ASN A 118 12.74 -10.95 20.68
CA ASN A 118 13.87 -11.87 20.59
C ASN A 118 14.80 -11.57 19.41
N ASP A 119 14.37 -10.79 18.42
CA ASP A 119 15.24 -10.26 17.38
C ASP A 119 16.18 -9.23 18.04
N LEU A 120 17.40 -9.68 18.32
CA LEU A 120 18.52 -8.95 18.93
C LEU A 120 18.93 -7.65 18.18
N ARG A 121 18.14 -7.22 17.19
CA ARG A 121 18.39 -6.10 16.28
C ARG A 121 17.44 -4.92 16.48
N PHE A 122 16.87 -4.72 17.69
CA PHE A 122 16.27 -3.42 18.07
C PHE A 122 17.31 -2.31 18.17
N ARG A 123 17.94 -2.01 17.05
CA ARG A 123 18.78 -0.84 16.90
C ARG A 123 17.86 0.28 16.45
N LEU A 124 17.64 1.22 17.35
CA LEU A 124 17.02 2.47 17.00
C LEU A 124 18.06 3.37 16.32
N THR A 125 17.78 3.74 15.07
CA THR A 125 18.61 4.66 14.30
C THR A 125 18.02 6.05 14.39
N ARG A 126 18.85 7.05 14.71
CA ARG A 126 18.44 8.45 14.65
C ARG A 126 18.18 8.82 13.20
N CYS A 127 17.03 9.43 12.93
CA CYS A 127 16.72 9.98 11.62
C CYS A 127 16.30 11.43 11.76
N ASP A 128 16.75 12.26 10.82
CA ASP A 128 16.37 13.67 10.74
C ASP A 128 15.32 13.86 9.63
N PHE A 129 14.22 13.09 9.68
CA PHE A 129 13.10 13.23 8.71
C PHE A 129 12.49 14.63 8.72
N LEU A 130 12.52 15.31 9.86
CA LEU A 130 12.08 16.68 10.03
C LEU A 130 13.18 17.47 10.74
N PRO A 131 13.49 18.71 10.30
CA PRO A 131 14.48 19.55 10.97
C PRO A 131 14.17 19.69 12.47
N GLY A 132 15.14 19.36 13.32
CA GLY A 132 15.03 19.49 14.77
C GLY A 132 14.34 18.32 15.49
N ASN A 133 13.83 17.31 14.79
CA ASN A 133 13.21 16.16 15.42
C ASN A 133 14.25 15.11 15.83
N ARG A 134 14.22 14.62 17.08
CA ARG A 134 15.10 13.54 17.58
C ARG A 134 14.43 12.18 17.44
N LEU A 135 13.79 11.93 16.30
CA LEU A 135 13.11 10.66 16.06
C LEU A 135 14.13 9.52 15.96
N ARG A 136 13.75 8.41 16.56
CA ARG A 136 14.51 7.18 16.60
C ARG A 136 13.60 6.09 16.06
N LEU A 137 13.93 5.57 14.89
CA LEU A 137 13.15 4.53 14.21
C LEU A 137 13.92 3.22 14.22
N HIS A 138 13.19 2.10 14.14
CA HIS A 138 13.81 0.79 14.00
C HIS A 138 14.66 0.75 12.73
N ALA A 139 15.95 0.38 12.85
CA ALA A 139 16.91 0.43 11.75
C ALA A 139 16.45 -0.35 10.52
N GLY A 140 15.84 -1.54 10.73
CA GLY A 140 15.34 -2.36 9.63
C GLY A 140 14.20 -1.69 8.84
N PHE A 141 13.24 -1.05 9.53
CA PHE A 141 12.14 -0.35 8.84
C PHE A 141 12.63 0.91 8.14
N LEU A 142 13.59 1.62 8.75
CA LEU A 142 14.21 2.79 8.13
C LEU A 142 15.01 2.40 6.87
N GLY A 143 15.77 1.31 6.91
CA GLY A 143 16.51 0.78 5.76
C GLY A 143 15.59 0.43 4.60
N LYS A 144 14.55 -0.38 4.86
CA LYS A 144 13.49 -0.70 3.89
C LYS A 144 12.89 0.55 3.24
N TYR A 145 12.50 1.53 4.06
CA TYR A 145 11.94 2.79 3.56
C TYR A 145 12.92 3.56 2.69
N LEU A 146 14.17 3.75 3.14
CA LEU A 146 15.17 4.55 2.42
C LEU A 146 15.53 3.92 1.07
N THR A 147 15.59 2.59 0.99
CA THR A 147 15.85 1.85 -0.24
C THR A 147 14.69 1.96 -1.23
N MET A 148 13.45 1.84 -0.75
CA MET A 148 12.26 1.86 -1.59
C MET A 148 11.83 3.27 -2.01
N ARG A 149 12.10 4.29 -1.19
CA ARG A 149 11.74 5.70 -1.45
C ARG A 149 12.11 6.19 -2.87
N PRO A 150 13.35 6.07 -3.36
CA PRO A 150 13.69 6.52 -4.71
C PRO A 150 12.94 5.74 -5.80
N ILE A 151 12.69 4.45 -5.58
CA ILE A 151 11.97 3.60 -6.55
C ILE A 151 10.50 4.01 -6.64
N ILE A 152 9.86 4.26 -5.49
CA ILE A 152 8.49 4.77 -5.41
C ILE A 152 8.39 6.17 -6.05
N ILE A 153 9.31 7.07 -5.72
CA ILE A 153 9.37 8.42 -6.32
C ILE A 153 9.43 8.33 -7.85
N LYS A 154 10.27 7.44 -8.39
CA LYS A 154 10.36 7.20 -9.82
C LYS A 154 9.08 6.60 -10.39
N GLY A 155 8.52 5.58 -9.74
CA GLY A 155 7.32 4.87 -10.19
C GLY A 155 6.06 5.71 -10.19
N THR A 156 5.99 6.73 -9.33
CA THR A 156 4.87 7.67 -9.25
C THR A 156 4.97 8.82 -10.26
N GLY A 157 6.10 8.96 -10.96
CA GLY A 157 6.34 10.06 -11.90
C GLY A 157 6.35 11.45 -11.24
N LEU A 158 6.37 11.54 -9.90
CA LEU A 158 6.22 12.79 -9.16
C LEU A 158 7.45 13.71 -9.24
N PHE A 159 8.56 13.25 -9.85
CA PHE A 159 9.82 13.98 -9.91
C PHE A 159 10.65 13.67 -11.18
N THR A 160 10.06 13.68 -12.37
CA THR A 160 10.83 13.54 -13.62
C THR A 160 11.60 14.80 -14.03
N ASP A 161 11.44 15.93 -13.33
CA ASP A 161 12.08 17.21 -13.66
C ASP A 161 12.77 17.87 -12.43
N ILE A 162 13.80 17.22 -11.87
CA ILE A 162 14.83 17.89 -11.05
C ILE A 162 16.21 17.48 -11.55
#